data_AF-A0A399R8A0-F1
#
_entry.id   AF-A0A399R8A0-F1
#
_cell.length_a   1.000
_cell.length_b   1.000
_cell.length_c   1.000
_cell.angle_alpha   90.00
_cell.angle_beta   90.00
_cell.angle_gamma   90.00
#
_symmetry.space_group_name_H-M   'P 1'
#
loop_
_entity.id
_entity.type
_entity.pdbx_description
1 polymer ?
#
loop_
_entity_poly.entity_id
_entity_poly.type
_entity_poly.pdbx_seq_one_letter_code
_entity_poly.pdbx_strand_id
1 'polypeptide(L)'
;MRLLLLLAATVLLQVSAPVGTADAQTRIRDIVDVEGVRQNDLIGYGIVVGLNGTGDTARNSPFTEDSLTYMLERLGVNVQGEDIKPDNVAAVLVTAALPAFARNGSTVDVSVSSIGDAKSLEGGTLILTPLKGADGEVYAVAQGSIVVSGLDVQAEGARQRQGVTTAGAIPNGARVERETGFEFNQRDSIVLALRDPDFTTAARVEETINTAIGTPIAYMRDPGTVDLDLRSMSGSPSRLLANIENLPIKVAVPARIVIDEQSGTIVLGEDVTISKVAIAQGNISIKVTETPVVSQPNPFSKGESIVLPRSEIDIQQTGTDSIALLNPNVTLSQLIDGLNTLGVSPGEMADIIRTMKAAGAIHADLIIR
;
A
#
# COMPACT_ATOMS: atom_id res chain seq x y z
N MET A 1 11.53 -15.78 -60.12
CA MET A 1 10.71 -14.66 -59.61
C MET A 1 9.41 -15.09 -58.94
N ARG A 2 8.62 -16.03 -59.50
CA ARG A 2 7.38 -16.54 -58.87
C ARG A 2 7.60 -17.33 -57.56
N LEU A 3 8.72 -18.05 -57.43
CA LEU A 3 9.03 -18.81 -56.20
C LEU A 3 9.45 -17.91 -55.02
N LEU A 4 10.06 -16.76 -55.29
CA LEU A 4 10.42 -15.75 -54.28
C LEU A 4 9.20 -15.00 -53.76
N LEU A 5 8.19 -14.78 -54.61
CA LEU A 5 6.91 -14.18 -54.21
C LEU A 5 6.07 -15.12 -53.33
N LEU A 6 6.15 -16.44 -53.56
CA LEU A 6 5.49 -17.44 -52.71
C LEU A 6 6.17 -17.57 -51.34
N LEU A 7 7.50 -17.51 -51.26
CA LEU A 7 8.20 -17.50 -49.97
C LEU A 7 7.91 -16.22 -49.17
N ALA A 8 7.85 -15.07 -49.83
CA ALA A 8 7.50 -13.79 -49.18
C ALA A 8 6.06 -13.76 -48.65
N ALA A 9 5.11 -14.40 -49.35
CA ALA A 9 3.72 -14.52 -48.90
C ALA A 9 3.55 -15.48 -47.72
N THR A 10 4.44 -16.47 -47.57
CA THR A 10 4.36 -17.44 -46.45
C THR A 10 4.99 -16.89 -45.16
N VAL A 11 5.98 -15.99 -45.27
CA VAL A 11 6.59 -15.30 -44.13
C VAL A 11 5.70 -14.16 -43.59
N LEU A 12 4.84 -13.57 -44.44
CA LEU A 12 3.91 -12.51 -44.00
C LEU A 12 2.67 -13.01 -43.24
N LEU A 13 2.41 -14.34 -43.21
CA LEU A 13 1.22 -14.91 -42.58
C LEU A 13 1.45 -15.46 -41.15
N GLN A 14 2.66 -15.33 -40.59
CA GLN A 14 3.04 -15.92 -39.29
C GLN A 14 3.09 -14.91 -38.13
N VAL A 15 2.74 -13.63 -38.36
CA VAL A 15 2.83 -12.57 -37.32
C VAL A 15 1.44 -12.06 -36.94
N SER A 16 0.56 -12.96 -36.52
CA SER A 16 -0.71 -12.60 -35.88
C SER A 16 -1.08 -13.65 -34.84
N ALA A 17 -0.14 -13.95 -33.93
CA ALA A 17 -0.53 -14.54 -32.66
C ALA A 17 -1.25 -13.43 -31.88
N PRO A 18 -2.49 -13.65 -31.39
CA PRO A 18 -3.10 -12.72 -30.46
C PRO A 18 -2.18 -12.64 -29.25
N VAL A 19 -1.64 -11.44 -29.01
CA VAL A 19 -1.01 -11.12 -27.73
C VAL A 19 -2.12 -11.29 -26.72
N GLY A 20 -2.13 -12.43 -26.03
CA GLY A 20 -3.03 -12.66 -24.92
C GLY A 20 -2.81 -11.51 -23.96
N THR A 21 -3.84 -10.69 -23.77
CA THR A 21 -3.88 -9.77 -22.65
C THR A 21 -3.62 -10.61 -21.42
N ALA A 22 -2.44 -10.44 -20.82
CA ALA A 22 -2.13 -11.02 -19.53
C ALA A 22 -3.07 -10.33 -18.55
N ASP A 23 -4.25 -10.90 -18.39
CA ASP A 23 -5.20 -10.53 -17.37
C ASP A 23 -4.46 -10.78 -16.05
N ALA A 24 -4.06 -9.72 -15.38
CA ALA A 24 -3.30 -9.78 -14.13
C ALA A 24 -4.26 -10.31 -13.06
N GLN A 25 -4.45 -11.63 -13.07
CA GLN A 25 -5.46 -12.28 -12.26
C GLN A 25 -5.06 -12.14 -10.79
N THR A 26 -5.83 -11.34 -10.06
CA THR A 26 -5.71 -11.17 -8.62
C THR A 26 -5.72 -12.53 -7.94
N ARG A 27 -4.81 -12.74 -7.00
CA ARG A 27 -4.71 -13.99 -6.24
C ARG A 27 -5.15 -13.76 -4.81
N ILE A 28 -5.47 -14.84 -4.12
CA ILE A 28 -5.87 -14.78 -2.70
C ILE A 28 -4.82 -14.03 -1.86
N ARG A 29 -3.52 -14.28 -2.05
CA ARG A 29 -2.43 -13.58 -1.31
C ARG A 29 -2.40 -12.06 -1.48
N ASP A 30 -3.00 -11.55 -2.56
CA ASP A 30 -2.98 -10.12 -2.87
C ASP A 30 -4.07 -9.37 -2.07
N ILE A 31 -5.08 -10.10 -1.57
CA ILE A 31 -6.28 -9.54 -0.90
C ILE A 31 -6.48 -10.01 0.54
N VAL A 32 -5.77 -11.06 0.99
CA VAL A 32 -5.86 -11.53 2.37
C VAL A 32 -4.51 -11.49 3.07
N ASP A 33 -4.55 -11.25 4.37
CA ASP A 33 -3.45 -11.44 5.31
C ASP A 33 -3.77 -12.63 6.22
N VAL A 34 -2.73 -13.32 6.68
CA VAL A 34 -2.87 -14.50 7.53
C VAL A 34 -2.78 -14.09 8.99
N GLU A 35 -3.82 -14.37 9.77
CA GLU A 35 -3.89 -13.93 11.15
C GLU A 35 -2.78 -14.59 12.00
N GLY A 36 -2.02 -13.74 12.71
CA GLY A 36 -0.88 -14.15 13.51
C GLY A 36 0.45 -14.17 12.76
N VAL A 37 0.44 -14.05 11.42
CA VAL A 37 1.64 -13.85 10.61
C VAL A 37 1.88 -12.36 10.43
N ARG A 38 2.48 -11.72 11.43
CA ARG A 38 2.74 -10.28 11.44
C ARG A 38 4.15 -9.95 11.90
N GLN A 39 4.61 -8.76 11.51
CA GLN A 39 5.82 -8.18 12.06
C GLN A 39 5.59 -7.75 13.52
N ASN A 40 6.65 -7.75 14.30
CA ASN A 40 6.63 -7.30 15.68
C ASN A 40 7.62 -6.14 15.85
N ASP A 41 7.14 -5.02 16.34
CA ASP A 41 7.98 -3.86 16.59
C ASP A 41 8.88 -4.12 17.79
N LEU A 42 10.16 -3.83 17.62
CA LEU A 42 11.16 -3.87 18.65
C LEU A 42 11.66 -2.46 18.96
N ILE A 43 11.92 -2.20 20.23
CA ILE A 43 12.41 -0.92 20.72
C ILE A 43 13.59 -1.14 21.66
N GLY A 44 14.61 -0.30 21.54
CA GLY A 44 15.78 -0.29 22.38
C GLY A 44 16.22 1.12 22.71
N TYR A 45 16.86 1.27 23.85
CA TYR A 45 17.55 2.49 24.26
C TYR A 45 19.04 2.25 24.10
N GLY A 46 19.68 3.05 23.25
CA GLY A 46 21.07 2.86 22.86
C GLY A 46 21.91 4.12 23.06
N ILE A 47 23.22 3.93 22.91
CA ILE A 47 24.21 5.00 22.95
C ILE A 47 24.97 4.99 21.62
N VAL A 48 25.05 6.15 20.99
CA VAL A 48 25.88 6.38 19.80
C VAL A 48 27.16 7.10 20.22
N VAL A 49 28.29 6.60 19.75
CA VAL A 49 29.61 7.19 20.03
C VAL A 49 30.32 7.57 18.73
N GLY A 50 31.38 8.37 18.85
CA GLY A 50 32.20 8.78 17.70
C GLY A 50 31.62 9.97 16.92
N LEU A 51 30.70 10.71 17.55
CA LEU A 51 30.19 11.96 16.99
C LEU A 51 31.26 13.05 17.10
N ASN A 52 31.34 13.94 16.11
CA ASN A 52 32.38 14.98 16.03
C ASN A 52 31.93 16.28 16.72
N GLY A 53 31.71 16.25 18.04
CA GLY A 53 31.19 17.40 18.80
C GLY A 53 29.71 17.71 18.52
N THR A 54 28.98 16.79 17.90
CA THR A 54 27.57 16.91 17.54
C THR A 54 26.64 16.06 18.42
N GLY A 55 27.18 15.44 19.46
CA GLY A 55 26.43 14.70 20.47
C GLY A 55 25.60 15.59 21.40
N ASP A 56 25.06 14.96 22.44
CA ASP A 56 24.22 15.61 23.44
C ASP A 56 25.04 16.55 24.33
N THR A 57 24.38 17.56 24.90
CA THR A 57 25.01 18.45 25.87
C THR A 57 24.64 18.04 27.30
N ALA A 58 25.61 18.11 28.22
CA ALA A 58 25.40 17.73 29.63
C ALA A 58 24.26 18.51 30.34
N ARG A 59 23.94 19.73 29.88
CA ARG A 59 22.87 20.56 30.49
C ARG A 59 21.47 20.12 30.11
N ASN A 60 21.28 19.55 28.92
CA ASN A 60 19.96 19.24 28.37
C ASN A 60 19.66 17.74 28.37
N SER A 61 20.69 16.91 28.51
CA SER A 61 20.57 15.46 28.36
C SER A 61 21.26 14.69 29.52
N PRO A 62 20.80 14.87 30.78
CA PRO A 62 21.37 14.18 31.95
C PRO A 62 21.30 12.64 31.83
N PHE A 63 20.29 12.13 31.11
CA PHE A 63 20.15 10.70 30.84
C PHE A 63 21.27 10.12 29.98
N THR A 64 21.92 10.92 29.12
CA THR A 64 23.02 10.46 28.26
C THR A 64 24.28 10.25 29.09
N GLU A 65 24.53 11.14 30.06
CA GLU A 65 25.64 11.03 31.02
C GLU A 65 25.46 9.81 31.93
N ASP A 66 24.27 9.63 32.51
CA ASP A 66 23.95 8.46 33.33
C ASP A 66 24.14 7.17 32.54
N SER A 67 23.64 7.11 31.30
CA SER A 67 23.71 5.91 30.47
C SER A 67 25.14 5.56 30.07
N LEU A 68 25.96 6.57 29.75
CA LEU A 68 27.37 6.38 29.47
C LEU A 68 28.13 5.90 30.72
N THR A 69 27.82 6.48 31.89
CA THR A 69 28.35 6.05 33.19
C THR A 69 28.03 4.58 33.45
N TYR A 70 26.76 4.18 33.39
CA TYR A 70 26.34 2.79 33.58
C TYR A 70 27.00 1.83 32.59
N MET A 71 27.16 2.24 31.32
CA MET A 71 27.85 1.43 30.32
C MET A 71 29.32 1.22 30.68
N LEU A 72 30.03 2.29 31.05
CA LEU A 72 31.44 2.24 31.42
C LEU A 72 31.66 1.41 32.71
N GLU A 73 30.81 1.57 33.71
CA GLU A 73 30.84 0.77 34.94
C GLU A 73 30.61 -0.72 34.64
N ARG A 74 29.66 -1.06 33.74
CA ARG A 74 29.41 -2.45 33.32
C ARG A 74 30.60 -3.06 32.58
N LEU A 75 31.43 -2.23 31.95
CA LEU A 75 32.70 -2.64 31.33
C LEU A 75 33.88 -2.66 32.31
N GLY A 76 33.64 -2.35 33.60
CA GLY A 76 34.65 -2.39 34.66
C GLY A 76 35.48 -1.11 34.77
N VAL A 77 35.07 -0.01 34.15
CA VAL A 77 35.74 1.29 34.25
C VAL A 77 35.17 2.05 35.44
N ASN A 78 36.04 2.54 36.33
CA ASN A 78 35.62 3.40 37.44
C ASN A 78 35.55 4.86 36.98
N VAL A 79 34.34 5.42 36.99
CA VAL A 79 34.04 6.78 36.53
C VAL A 79 33.60 7.72 37.67
N GLN A 80 33.74 7.28 38.93
CA GLN A 80 33.34 8.08 40.08
C GLN A 80 34.16 9.37 40.19
N GLY A 81 33.46 10.51 40.17
CA GLY A 81 34.04 11.85 40.38
C GLY A 81 34.60 12.50 39.11
N GLU A 82 34.40 11.92 37.92
CA GLU A 82 34.72 12.57 36.65
C GLU A 82 33.48 13.26 36.04
N ASP A 83 33.65 14.49 35.56
CA ASP A 83 32.65 15.18 34.75
C ASP A 83 32.69 14.62 33.31
N ILE A 84 31.75 13.75 32.98
CA ILE A 84 31.66 13.17 31.63
C ILE A 84 30.93 14.16 30.72
N LYS A 85 31.63 14.72 29.73
CA LYS A 85 31.03 15.60 28.72
C LYS A 85 30.60 14.79 27.50
N PRO A 86 29.29 14.63 27.24
CA PRO A 86 28.79 13.78 26.17
C PRO A 86 28.83 14.43 24.79
N ASP A 87 29.60 15.49 24.54
CA ASP A 87 29.59 16.21 23.25
C ASP A 87 29.92 15.30 22.02
N ASN A 88 30.51 14.12 22.24
CA ASN A 88 30.81 13.10 21.22
C ASN A 88 29.92 11.84 21.30
N VAL A 89 28.85 11.91 22.09
CA VAL A 89 27.97 10.80 22.46
C VAL A 89 26.51 11.26 22.39
N ALA A 90 25.61 10.42 21.91
CA ALA A 90 24.18 10.71 21.93
C ALA A 90 23.40 9.53 22.47
N ALA A 91 22.41 9.81 23.31
CA ALA A 91 21.40 8.81 23.63
C ALA A 91 20.37 8.73 22.49
N VAL A 92 20.04 7.50 22.10
CA VAL A 92 19.19 7.25 20.95
C VAL A 92 18.10 6.24 21.26
N LEU A 93 16.97 6.42 20.59
CA LEU A 93 15.96 5.40 20.44
C LEU A 93 16.29 4.56 19.20
N VAL A 94 16.23 3.26 19.38
CA VAL A 94 16.53 2.28 18.35
C VAL A 94 15.27 1.47 18.08
N THR A 95 14.77 1.46 16.85
CA THR A 95 13.59 0.70 16.47
C THR A 95 13.90 -0.27 15.33
N ALA A 96 13.25 -1.43 15.35
CA ALA A 96 13.35 -2.41 14.28
C ALA A 96 12.02 -3.15 14.13
N ALA A 97 11.70 -3.58 12.91
CA ALA A 97 10.57 -4.46 12.67
C ALA A 97 11.08 -5.90 12.56
N LEU A 98 10.71 -6.76 13.52
CA LEU A 98 11.04 -8.18 13.49
C LEU A 98 10.06 -8.92 12.55
N PRO A 99 10.53 -9.51 11.44
CA PRO A 99 9.67 -10.26 10.54
C PRO A 99 8.97 -11.44 11.22
N ALA A 100 7.78 -11.78 10.74
CA ALA A 100 7.18 -13.07 11.06
C ALA A 100 8.16 -14.18 10.62
N PHE A 101 8.36 -15.18 11.48
CA PHE A 101 9.29 -16.29 11.24
C PHE A 101 10.79 -15.93 11.19
N ALA A 102 11.19 -14.78 11.73
CA ALA A 102 12.60 -14.46 11.91
C ALA A 102 13.32 -15.57 12.70
N ARG A 103 14.51 -15.95 12.24
CA ARG A 103 15.30 -17.06 12.81
C ARG A 103 16.49 -16.54 13.58
N ASN A 104 16.93 -17.30 14.58
CA ASN A 104 18.15 -16.95 15.29
C ASN A 104 19.32 -16.80 14.30
N GLY A 105 20.00 -15.66 14.38
CA GLY A 105 21.11 -15.30 13.51
C GLY A 105 20.74 -14.50 12.26
N SER A 106 19.46 -14.36 11.91
CA SER A 106 19.06 -13.45 10.83
C SER A 106 19.33 -12.00 11.21
N THR A 107 19.59 -11.16 10.21
CA THR A 107 19.76 -9.72 10.39
C THR A 107 18.50 -8.97 10.00
N VAL A 108 18.24 -7.85 10.67
CA VAL A 108 17.16 -6.92 10.33
C VAL A 108 17.70 -5.49 10.34
N ASP A 109 17.07 -4.64 9.52
CA ASP A 109 17.39 -3.22 9.47
C ASP A 109 16.90 -2.53 10.74
N VAL A 110 17.62 -1.47 11.12
CA VAL A 110 17.37 -0.73 12.34
C VAL A 110 17.30 0.76 12.03
N SER A 111 16.32 1.45 12.60
CA SER A 111 16.24 2.90 12.61
C SER A 111 16.75 3.44 13.95
N VAL A 112 17.51 4.52 13.90
CA VAL A 112 18.13 5.15 15.06
C VAL A 112 17.76 6.63 15.06
N SER A 113 17.25 7.12 16.17
CA SER A 113 16.85 8.53 16.33
C SER A 113 17.37 9.09 17.63
N SER A 114 17.96 10.28 17.61
CA SER A 114 18.34 10.98 18.83
C SER A 114 17.11 11.30 19.67
N ILE A 115 17.21 11.07 20.98
CA ILE A 115 16.19 11.49 21.96
C ILE A 115 16.58 12.77 22.72
N GLY A 116 17.86 13.13 22.66
CA GLY A 116 18.41 14.31 23.31
C GLY A 116 18.54 15.49 22.37
N ASP A 117 19.54 16.31 22.63
CA ASP A 117 19.82 17.55 21.90
C ASP A 117 21.01 17.45 20.94
N ALA A 118 21.45 16.22 20.61
CA ALA A 118 22.43 15.97 19.57
C ALA A 118 22.07 16.66 18.25
N LYS A 119 23.07 17.32 17.65
CA LYS A 119 22.93 18.08 16.40
C LYS A 119 23.00 17.19 15.16
N SER A 120 23.73 16.08 15.25
CA SER A 120 23.90 15.13 14.15
C SER A 120 24.35 13.77 14.69
N LEU A 121 23.81 12.70 14.10
CA LEU A 121 24.25 11.32 14.30
C LEU A 121 25.25 10.86 13.20
N GLU A 122 25.59 11.75 12.27
CA GLU A 122 26.51 11.45 11.17
C GLU A 122 27.89 11.01 11.67
N GLY A 123 28.42 9.93 11.09
CA GLY A 123 29.70 9.34 11.49
C GLY A 123 29.65 8.56 12.82
N GLY A 124 28.51 8.58 13.51
CA GLY A 124 28.31 7.86 14.76
C GLY A 124 28.24 6.35 14.59
N THR A 125 28.60 5.62 15.64
CA THR A 125 28.45 4.17 15.76
C THR A 125 27.56 3.84 16.96
N LEU A 126 26.49 3.09 16.71
CA LEU A 126 25.61 2.55 17.75
C LEU A 126 26.34 1.42 18.49
N ILE A 127 26.47 1.57 19.80
CA ILE A 127 26.95 0.51 20.69
C ILE A 127 25.89 -0.57 20.83
N LEU A 128 26.33 -1.79 21.10
CA LEU A 128 25.49 -2.98 21.29
C LEU A 128 24.27 -2.68 22.16
N THR A 129 23.10 -2.67 21.54
CA THR A 129 21.83 -2.24 22.11
C THR A 129 20.80 -3.36 22.02
N PRO A 130 20.30 -3.90 23.15
CA PRO A 130 19.24 -4.90 23.13
C PRO A 130 17.91 -4.28 22.70
N LEU A 131 17.21 -4.94 21.76
CA LEU A 131 15.90 -4.55 21.27
C LEU A 131 14.82 -5.47 21.86
N LYS A 132 13.86 -4.85 22.53
CA LYS A 132 12.78 -5.52 23.27
C LYS A 132 11.47 -5.45 22.52
N GLY A 133 10.67 -6.50 22.64
CA GLY A 133 9.27 -6.49 22.21
C GLY A 133 8.36 -5.81 23.24
N ALA A 134 7.07 -5.74 22.93
CA ALA A 134 6.04 -5.20 23.84
C ALA A 134 5.88 -6.02 25.14
N ASP A 135 6.35 -7.27 25.16
CA ASP A 135 6.42 -8.14 26.33
C ASP A 135 7.61 -7.83 27.26
N GLY A 136 8.48 -6.87 26.88
CA GLY A 136 9.66 -6.46 27.65
C GLY A 136 10.88 -7.35 27.44
N GLU A 137 10.75 -8.38 26.61
CA GLU A 137 11.75 -9.41 26.42
C GLU A 137 12.64 -9.12 25.20
N VAL A 138 13.92 -9.52 25.23
CA VAL A 138 14.90 -9.19 24.16
C VAL A 138 14.81 -10.18 23.01
N TYR A 139 14.54 -9.68 21.80
CA TYR A 139 14.45 -10.50 20.58
C TYR A 139 15.63 -10.32 19.64
N ALA A 140 16.22 -9.13 19.61
CA ALA A 140 17.34 -8.81 18.74
C ALA A 140 18.34 -7.89 19.46
N VAL A 141 19.56 -7.83 18.93
CA VAL A 141 20.63 -6.95 19.41
C VAL A 141 21.15 -6.13 18.24
N ALA A 142 21.08 -4.81 18.37
CA ALA A 142 21.50 -3.84 17.36
C ALA A 142 22.89 -3.28 17.62
N GLN A 143 23.70 -3.11 16.58
CA GLN A 143 24.98 -2.39 16.61
C GLN A 143 25.40 -1.97 15.20
N GLY A 144 26.27 -0.97 15.10
CA GLY A 144 26.92 -0.64 13.83
C GLY A 144 26.95 0.86 13.52
N SER A 145 27.57 1.19 12.39
CA SER A 145 27.72 2.57 11.94
C SER A 145 26.40 3.10 11.37
N ILE A 146 26.07 4.34 11.72
CA ILE A 146 24.80 4.97 11.33
C ILE A 146 24.96 5.64 9.97
N VAL A 147 24.02 5.37 9.09
CA VAL A 147 23.87 6.08 7.81
C VAL A 147 22.74 7.10 7.96
N VAL A 148 23.08 8.37 7.74
CA VAL A 148 22.15 9.51 7.86
C VAL A 148 21.79 10.01 6.47
N SER A 149 20.51 10.31 6.24
CA SER A 149 19.98 10.73 4.94
C SER A 149 19.95 12.25 4.73
N GLY A 150 20.53 13.02 5.66
CA GLY A 150 20.53 14.48 5.67
C GLY A 150 21.92 15.09 5.61
N LEU A 151 21.99 16.33 5.10
CA LEU A 151 23.21 17.13 4.97
C LEU A 151 22.97 18.47 5.69
N ASP A 152 23.83 18.86 6.64
CA ASP A 152 23.81 20.19 7.29
C ASP A 152 25.19 20.83 7.12
N VAL A 153 25.36 21.62 6.06
CA VAL A 153 26.63 22.29 5.74
C VAL A 153 26.52 23.75 6.17
N GLN A 154 27.47 24.20 7.00
CA GLN A 154 27.59 25.58 7.46
C GLN A 154 28.88 26.22 6.93
N ALA A 155 28.75 27.33 6.22
CA ALA A 155 29.83 28.21 5.77
C ALA A 155 29.66 29.61 6.39
N GLU A 156 30.70 30.46 6.36
CA GLU A 156 30.75 31.78 7.03
C GLU A 156 29.58 32.73 6.69
N GLY A 157 28.87 32.53 5.57
CA GLY A 157 27.69 33.32 5.20
C GLY A 157 26.48 32.52 4.70
N ALA A 158 26.52 31.18 4.76
CA ALA A 158 25.45 30.34 4.23
C ALA A 158 25.33 29.04 5.02
N ARG A 159 24.09 28.64 5.34
CA ARG A 159 23.77 27.33 5.88
C ARG A 159 22.80 26.65 4.94
N GLN A 160 23.15 25.44 4.50
CA GLN A 160 22.26 24.61 3.70
C GLN A 160 21.97 23.33 4.47
N ARG A 161 20.70 23.15 4.83
CA ARG A 161 20.20 21.94 5.48
C ARG A 161 19.23 21.23 4.56
N GLN A 162 19.52 19.98 4.22
CA GLN A 162 18.64 19.12 3.45
C GLN A 162 18.41 17.82 4.22
N GLY A 163 17.15 17.46 4.47
CA GLY A 163 16.80 16.29 5.28
C GLY A 163 17.01 16.49 6.79
N VAL A 164 17.11 15.37 7.52
CA VAL A 164 17.30 15.33 8.98
C VAL A 164 18.62 14.63 9.31
N THR A 165 19.43 15.25 10.19
CA THR A 165 20.74 14.72 10.61
C THR A 165 20.68 13.97 11.95
N THR A 166 19.57 14.08 12.67
CA THR A 166 19.35 13.49 14.00
C THR A 166 18.68 12.11 13.97
N ALA A 167 18.42 11.60 12.76
CA ALA A 167 17.88 10.28 12.52
C ALA A 167 18.68 9.59 11.40
N GLY A 168 18.85 8.29 11.51
CA GLY A 168 19.56 7.47 10.54
C GLY A 168 19.13 6.01 10.61
N ALA A 169 19.72 5.19 9.75
CA ALA A 169 19.47 3.76 9.71
C ALA A 169 20.78 2.97 9.74
N ILE A 170 20.71 1.74 10.22
CA ILE A 170 21.78 0.76 10.17
C ILE A 170 21.24 -0.45 9.40
N PRO A 171 21.55 -0.57 8.09
CA PRO A 171 21.14 -1.72 7.30
C PRO A 171 21.74 -3.00 7.89
N ASN A 172 20.92 -4.03 8.08
CA ASN A 172 21.28 -5.30 8.74
C ASN A 172 21.93 -5.10 10.14
N GLY A 173 21.60 -4.00 10.81
CA GLY A 173 22.26 -3.59 12.06
C GLY A 173 21.84 -4.39 13.29
N ALA A 174 20.70 -5.09 13.25
CA ALA A 174 20.25 -5.95 14.34
C ALA A 174 20.36 -7.42 14.00
N ARG A 175 20.89 -8.21 14.93
CA ARG A 175 20.91 -9.67 14.87
C ARG A 175 19.81 -10.23 15.77
N VAL A 176 19.02 -11.13 15.23
CA VAL A 176 17.96 -11.83 15.98
C VAL A 176 18.59 -12.87 16.88
N GLU A 177 18.38 -12.76 18.19
CA GLU A 177 18.90 -13.68 19.21
C GLU A 177 17.81 -14.65 19.70
N ARG A 178 16.53 -14.26 19.57
CA ARG A 178 15.41 -15.09 19.99
C ARG A 178 14.29 -15.07 18.96
N GLU A 179 13.80 -16.27 18.67
CA GLU A 179 12.64 -16.47 17.79
C GLU A 179 11.34 -16.19 18.56
N THR A 180 10.28 -15.80 17.85
CA THR A 180 8.96 -15.56 18.46
C THR A 180 8.24 -16.84 18.89
N GLY A 181 8.81 -18.02 18.61
CA GLY A 181 8.22 -19.32 18.98
C GLY A 181 6.92 -19.64 18.24
N PHE A 182 6.67 -18.99 17.10
CA PHE A 182 5.43 -19.15 16.36
C PHE A 182 5.39 -20.48 15.57
N GLU A 183 4.78 -21.51 16.16
CA GLU A 183 4.67 -22.85 15.57
C GLU A 183 3.48 -22.98 14.61
N PHE A 184 3.58 -22.30 13.46
CA PHE A 184 2.49 -22.24 12.47
C PHE A 184 2.00 -23.61 11.99
N ASN A 185 2.89 -24.59 11.85
CA ASN A 185 2.54 -25.93 11.36
C ASN A 185 1.83 -26.82 12.38
N GLN A 186 1.73 -26.40 13.64
CA GLN A 186 1.00 -27.14 14.67
C GLN A 186 -0.44 -26.62 14.86
N ARG A 187 -0.88 -25.67 14.04
CA ARG A 187 -2.23 -25.13 14.12
C ARG A 187 -3.24 -26.05 13.45
N ASP A 188 -4.34 -26.26 14.16
CA ASP A 188 -5.53 -26.95 13.65
C ASP A 188 -6.43 -26.02 12.80
N SER A 189 -6.20 -24.71 12.86
CA SER A 189 -6.94 -23.73 12.07
C SER A 189 -6.08 -22.53 11.66
N ILE A 190 -6.43 -21.94 10.52
CA ILE A 190 -5.86 -20.67 10.03
C ILE A 190 -7.01 -19.71 9.80
N VAL A 191 -6.80 -18.43 10.12
CA VAL A 191 -7.74 -17.37 9.79
C VAL A 191 -7.13 -16.51 8.69
N LEU A 192 -7.88 -16.32 7.61
CA LEU A 192 -7.56 -15.38 6.53
C LEU A 192 -8.38 -14.11 6.75
N ALA A 193 -7.70 -12.99 6.91
CA ALA A 193 -8.31 -11.67 7.05
C ALA A 193 -8.24 -10.94 5.70
N LEU A 194 -9.39 -10.58 5.13
CA LEU A 194 -9.46 -9.76 3.91
C LEU A 194 -9.02 -8.33 4.23
N ARG A 195 -8.20 -7.77 3.35
CA ARG A 195 -7.71 -6.38 3.44
C ARG A 195 -8.82 -5.36 3.25
N ASP A 196 -9.72 -5.64 2.31
CA ASP A 196 -10.93 -4.88 2.05
C ASP A 196 -12.15 -5.77 2.36
N PRO A 197 -12.83 -5.56 3.50
CA PRO A 197 -14.00 -6.38 3.87
C PRO A 197 -15.15 -6.24 2.87
N ASP A 198 -15.59 -7.36 2.29
CA ASP A 198 -16.70 -7.45 1.34
C ASP A 198 -17.33 -8.86 1.35
N PHE A 199 -18.66 -8.92 1.49
CA PHE A 199 -19.39 -10.20 1.54
C PHE A 199 -19.24 -11.01 0.26
N THR A 200 -19.24 -10.36 -0.90
CA THR A 200 -19.16 -11.05 -2.20
C THR A 200 -17.78 -11.68 -2.39
N THR A 201 -16.74 -10.93 -2.04
CA THR A 201 -15.35 -11.36 -2.15
C THR A 201 -15.05 -12.46 -1.13
N ALA A 202 -15.47 -12.32 0.12
CA ALA A 202 -15.27 -13.36 1.14
C ALA A 202 -15.98 -14.68 0.78
N ALA A 203 -17.20 -14.62 0.26
CA ALA A 203 -17.92 -15.80 -0.23
C ALA A 203 -17.20 -16.47 -1.42
N ARG A 204 -16.64 -15.67 -2.34
CA ARG A 204 -15.83 -16.19 -3.44
C ARG A 204 -14.51 -16.81 -2.96
N VAL A 205 -13.88 -16.26 -1.93
CA VAL A 205 -12.68 -16.85 -1.32
C VAL A 205 -13.00 -18.24 -0.78
N GLU A 206 -14.08 -18.37 0.00
CA GLU A 206 -14.56 -19.66 0.50
C GLU A 206 -14.79 -20.67 -0.63
N GLU A 207 -15.59 -20.30 -1.64
CA GLU A 207 -15.92 -21.17 -2.77
C GLU A 207 -14.66 -21.59 -3.56
N THR A 208 -13.75 -20.63 -3.82
CA THR A 208 -12.51 -20.87 -4.57
C THR A 208 -11.62 -21.86 -3.83
N ILE A 209 -11.45 -21.69 -2.51
CA ILE A 209 -10.63 -22.59 -1.69
C ILE A 209 -11.26 -23.98 -1.64
N ASN A 210 -12.54 -24.08 -1.31
CA ASN A 210 -13.24 -25.36 -1.18
C ASN A 210 -13.27 -26.13 -2.51
N THR A 211 -13.43 -25.43 -3.63
CA THR A 211 -13.39 -26.04 -4.97
C THR A 211 -12.00 -26.54 -5.33
N ALA A 212 -10.96 -25.76 -5.05
CA ALA A 212 -9.58 -26.14 -5.37
C ALA A 212 -9.07 -27.31 -4.51
N ILE A 213 -9.47 -27.37 -3.24
CA ILE A 213 -9.09 -28.44 -2.32
C ILE A 213 -9.98 -29.68 -2.47
N GLY A 214 -11.23 -29.51 -2.92
CA GLY A 214 -12.20 -30.59 -3.07
C GLY A 214 -12.82 -31.06 -1.75
N THR A 215 -12.67 -30.28 -0.67
CA THR A 215 -13.21 -30.55 0.67
C THR A 215 -13.59 -29.20 1.32
N PRO A 216 -14.71 -29.11 2.07
CA PRO A 216 -15.13 -27.88 2.71
C PRO A 216 -14.27 -27.58 3.95
N ILE A 217 -13.10 -26.98 3.72
CA ILE A 217 -12.18 -26.56 4.78
C ILE A 217 -12.30 -25.06 5.08
N ALA A 218 -12.74 -24.25 4.13
CA ALA A 218 -12.92 -22.82 4.26
C ALA A 218 -14.37 -22.49 4.65
N TYR A 219 -14.53 -21.51 5.54
CA TYR A 219 -15.81 -20.98 5.97
C TYR A 219 -15.73 -19.47 6.15
N MET A 220 -16.53 -18.71 5.40
CA MET A 220 -16.70 -17.27 5.59
C MET A 220 -17.44 -17.02 6.89
N ARG A 221 -16.73 -16.45 7.88
CA ARG A 221 -17.32 -16.07 9.16
C ARG A 221 -18.09 -14.75 9.04
N ASP A 222 -17.50 -13.78 8.34
CA ASP A 222 -17.98 -12.40 8.20
C ASP A 222 -17.34 -11.77 6.92
N PRO A 223 -17.67 -10.54 6.50
CA PRO A 223 -17.17 -10.01 5.23
C PRO A 223 -15.65 -9.77 5.21
N GLY A 224 -14.98 -9.80 6.36
CA GLY A 224 -13.54 -9.61 6.49
C GLY A 224 -12.77 -10.89 6.82
N THR A 225 -13.44 -12.01 7.08
CA THR A 225 -12.80 -13.17 7.73
C THR A 225 -13.23 -14.49 7.12
N VAL A 226 -12.26 -15.31 6.73
CA VAL A 226 -12.46 -16.70 6.28
C VAL A 226 -11.61 -17.64 7.13
N ASP A 227 -12.28 -18.56 7.82
CA ASP A 227 -11.65 -19.59 8.64
C ASP A 227 -11.30 -20.82 7.80
N LEU A 228 -10.12 -21.39 8.03
CA LEU A 228 -9.68 -22.66 7.46
C LEU A 228 -9.57 -23.72 8.57
N ASP A 229 -10.34 -24.80 8.49
CA ASP A 229 -10.23 -25.98 9.36
C ASP A 229 -9.24 -26.98 8.75
N LEU A 230 -8.16 -27.25 9.48
CA LEU A 230 -7.06 -28.10 9.02
C LEU A 230 -7.08 -29.49 9.64
N ARG A 231 -8.00 -29.78 10.56
CA ARG A 231 -8.01 -31.05 11.32
C ARG A 231 -8.20 -32.29 10.44
N SER A 232 -8.86 -32.13 9.30
CA SER A 232 -9.08 -33.18 8.29
C SER A 232 -7.98 -33.23 7.22
N MET A 233 -7.05 -32.28 7.23
CA MET A 233 -6.05 -32.12 6.17
C MET A 233 -4.76 -32.86 6.52
N SER A 234 -4.28 -33.67 5.58
CA SER A 234 -2.95 -34.28 5.65
C SER A 234 -1.89 -33.33 5.10
N GLY A 235 -0.84 -33.06 5.88
CA GLY A 235 0.33 -32.29 5.43
C GLY A 235 0.60 -31.08 6.32
N SER A 236 1.59 -30.27 5.92
CA SER A 236 1.96 -29.06 6.66
C SER A 236 0.98 -27.93 6.33
N PRO A 237 0.40 -27.22 7.33
CA PRO A 237 -0.38 -26.00 7.14
C PRO A 237 0.30 -24.98 6.21
N SER A 238 1.62 -24.81 6.30
CA SER A 238 2.39 -23.95 5.38
C SER A 238 2.28 -24.38 3.92
N ARG A 239 2.29 -25.69 3.64
CA ARG A 239 2.17 -26.20 2.26
C ARG A 239 0.76 -25.96 1.71
N LEU A 240 -0.25 -26.19 2.55
CA LEU A 240 -1.65 -25.94 2.17
C LEU A 240 -1.86 -24.45 1.88
N LEU A 241 -1.39 -23.57 2.76
CA LEU A 241 -1.50 -22.13 2.58
C LEU A 241 -0.79 -21.67 1.30
N ALA A 242 0.41 -22.17 1.01
CA ALA A 242 1.12 -21.83 -0.23
C ALA A 242 0.34 -22.22 -1.51
N ASN A 243 -0.47 -23.28 -1.45
CA ASN A 243 -1.36 -23.64 -2.56
C ASN A 243 -2.56 -22.70 -2.64
N ILE A 244 -3.17 -22.36 -1.51
CA ILE A 244 -4.31 -21.45 -1.40
C ILE A 244 -3.95 -20.03 -1.87
N GLU A 245 -2.82 -19.51 -1.43
CA GLU A 245 -2.34 -18.16 -1.74
C GLU A 245 -2.19 -17.88 -3.24
N ASN A 246 -1.92 -18.92 -4.04
CA ASN A 246 -1.76 -18.80 -5.49
C ASN A 246 -3.06 -19.00 -6.27
N LEU A 247 -4.17 -19.31 -5.60
CA LEU A 247 -5.45 -19.48 -6.27
C LEU A 247 -5.91 -18.15 -6.86
N PRO A 248 -6.33 -18.14 -8.14
CA PRO A 248 -6.87 -16.96 -8.76
C PRO A 248 -8.26 -16.65 -8.21
N ILE A 249 -8.56 -15.37 -8.01
CA ILE A 249 -9.87 -14.93 -7.54
C ILE A 249 -10.32 -13.64 -8.22
N LYS A 250 -11.62 -13.58 -8.53
CA LYS A 250 -12.25 -12.34 -8.97
C LYS A 250 -12.74 -11.57 -7.76
N VAL A 251 -12.07 -10.48 -7.44
CA VAL A 251 -12.50 -9.55 -6.40
C VAL A 251 -13.62 -8.66 -6.91
N ALA A 252 -14.52 -8.27 -6.03
CA ALA A 252 -15.40 -7.14 -6.31
C ALA A 252 -14.62 -5.86 -6.01
N VAL A 253 -14.23 -5.12 -7.04
CA VAL A 253 -13.65 -3.79 -6.83
C VAL A 253 -14.82 -2.81 -6.77
N PRO A 254 -15.04 -2.09 -5.65
CA PRO A 254 -16.04 -1.03 -5.65
C PRO A 254 -15.64 0.02 -6.67
N ALA A 255 -16.60 0.52 -7.45
CA ALA A 255 -16.36 1.66 -8.32
C ALA A 255 -15.95 2.86 -7.45
N ARG A 256 -14.75 3.43 -7.65
CA ARG A 256 -14.25 4.59 -6.88
C ARG A 256 -13.82 5.72 -7.81
N ILE A 257 -14.02 6.95 -7.35
CA ILE A 257 -13.54 8.19 -7.98
C ILE A 257 -12.66 8.87 -6.94
N VAL A 258 -11.40 9.14 -7.28
CA VAL A 258 -10.46 9.86 -6.43
C VAL A 258 -10.18 11.21 -7.05
N ILE A 259 -10.37 12.29 -6.29
CA ILE A 259 -10.10 13.66 -6.72
C ILE A 259 -9.11 14.27 -5.73
N ASP A 260 -7.99 14.76 -6.24
CA ASP A 260 -7.02 15.55 -5.48
C ASP A 260 -7.20 17.02 -5.87
N GLU A 261 -7.75 17.83 -4.96
CA GLU A 261 -8.14 19.22 -5.24
C GLU A 261 -6.90 20.13 -5.41
N GLN A 262 -5.77 19.77 -4.80
CA GLN A 262 -4.54 20.56 -4.84
C GLN A 262 -3.77 20.37 -6.15
N SER A 263 -3.65 19.12 -6.60
CA SER A 263 -2.96 18.76 -7.85
C SER A 263 -3.87 18.82 -9.07
N GLY A 264 -5.20 18.82 -8.86
CA GLY A 264 -6.20 18.73 -9.92
C GLY A 264 -6.28 17.35 -10.57
N THR A 265 -5.74 16.31 -9.91
CA THR A 265 -5.72 14.94 -10.45
C THR A 265 -7.06 14.24 -10.16
N ILE A 266 -7.68 13.68 -11.21
CA ILE A 266 -8.90 12.86 -11.10
C ILE A 266 -8.58 11.44 -11.58
N VAL A 267 -8.82 10.44 -10.73
CA VAL A 267 -8.64 9.02 -11.03
C VAL A 267 -9.99 8.30 -11.00
N LEU A 268 -10.30 7.61 -12.07
CA LEU A 268 -11.55 6.86 -12.26
C LEU A 268 -11.29 5.35 -12.15
N GLY A 269 -12.07 4.66 -11.31
CA GLY A 269 -12.14 3.20 -11.31
C GLY A 269 -12.86 2.64 -12.55
N GLU A 270 -12.60 1.37 -12.87
CA GLU A 270 -13.11 0.69 -14.08
C GLU A 270 -14.64 0.63 -14.14
N ASP A 271 -15.30 0.35 -13.01
CA ASP A 271 -16.74 0.07 -12.95
C ASP A 271 -17.63 1.30 -12.65
N VAL A 272 -17.14 2.52 -12.87
CA VAL A 272 -17.92 3.74 -12.57
C VAL A 272 -18.99 3.97 -13.63
N THR A 273 -20.26 3.94 -13.21
CA THR A 273 -21.43 4.17 -14.09
C THR A 273 -22.22 5.41 -13.70
N ILE A 274 -22.90 6.00 -14.70
CA ILE A 274 -23.73 7.20 -14.54
C ILE A 274 -25.16 6.90 -15.00
N SER A 275 -26.14 7.30 -14.20
CA SER A 275 -27.56 7.28 -14.53
C SER A 275 -28.06 8.62 -15.10
N LYS A 276 -29.26 8.59 -15.69
CA LYS A 276 -29.94 9.78 -16.22
C LYS A 276 -30.02 10.89 -15.17
N VAL A 277 -29.48 12.07 -15.48
CA VAL A 277 -29.50 13.23 -14.59
C VAL A 277 -29.44 14.54 -15.38
N ALA A 278 -30.05 15.59 -14.86
CA ALA A 278 -29.89 16.94 -15.39
C ALA A 278 -29.45 17.87 -14.25
N ILE A 279 -28.33 18.56 -14.41
CA ILE A 279 -27.72 19.44 -13.40
C ILE A 279 -27.36 20.76 -14.05
N ALA A 280 -27.69 21.86 -13.39
CA ALA A 280 -27.21 23.18 -13.73
C ALA A 280 -26.37 23.70 -12.56
N GLN A 281 -25.09 24.00 -12.82
CA GLN A 281 -24.16 24.48 -11.82
C GLN A 281 -23.28 25.60 -12.40
N GLY A 282 -23.38 26.79 -11.80
CA GLY A 282 -22.72 27.99 -12.34
C GLY A 282 -23.23 28.33 -13.74
N ASN A 283 -22.30 28.39 -14.70
CA ASN A 283 -22.57 28.60 -16.12
C ASN A 283 -22.62 27.29 -16.93
N ILE A 284 -22.71 26.11 -16.30
CA ILE A 284 -22.70 24.82 -16.99
C ILE A 284 -24.02 24.09 -16.73
N SER A 285 -24.62 23.56 -17.80
CA SER A 285 -25.80 22.69 -17.76
C SER A 285 -25.44 21.34 -18.36
N ILE A 286 -25.58 20.27 -17.58
CA ILE A 286 -25.28 18.89 -17.97
C ILE A 286 -26.59 18.12 -18.00
N LYS A 287 -26.88 17.43 -19.10
CA LYS A 287 -28.06 16.58 -19.26
C LYS A 287 -27.64 15.22 -19.81
N VAL A 288 -27.75 14.21 -18.98
CA VAL A 288 -27.55 12.80 -19.33
C VAL A 288 -28.92 12.18 -19.63
N THR A 289 -29.11 11.64 -20.83
CA THR A 289 -30.33 10.94 -21.25
C THR A 289 -30.04 9.49 -21.62
N GLU A 290 -30.89 8.56 -21.16
CA GLU A 290 -30.79 7.14 -21.50
C GLU A 290 -31.91 6.77 -22.50
N THR A 291 -31.54 6.15 -23.61
CA THR A 291 -32.43 5.68 -24.68
C THR A 291 -32.15 4.20 -24.96
N PRO A 292 -32.72 3.27 -24.18
CA PRO A 292 -32.40 1.84 -24.30
C PRO A 292 -32.76 1.30 -25.69
N VAL A 293 -31.85 0.51 -26.28
CA VAL A 293 -32.04 -0.11 -27.59
C VAL A 293 -32.27 -1.61 -27.40
N VAL A 294 -33.34 -2.13 -27.98
CA VAL A 294 -33.64 -3.56 -27.93
C VAL A 294 -32.92 -4.26 -29.08
N SER A 295 -32.01 -5.17 -28.76
CA SER A 295 -31.44 -6.10 -29.74
C SER A 295 -32.29 -7.35 -29.76
N GLN A 296 -33.20 -7.43 -30.73
CA GLN A 296 -34.04 -8.59 -30.94
C GLN A 296 -33.43 -9.46 -32.05
N PRO A 297 -33.19 -10.75 -31.81
CA PRO A 297 -32.69 -11.65 -32.84
C PRO A 297 -33.77 -11.95 -33.89
N ASN A 298 -33.35 -12.44 -35.06
CA ASN A 298 -34.22 -12.61 -36.23
C ASN A 298 -35.49 -13.43 -35.90
N PRO A 299 -36.64 -13.12 -36.55
CA PRO A 299 -37.85 -13.90 -36.39
C PRO A 299 -37.59 -15.40 -36.61
N PHE A 300 -38.17 -16.25 -35.76
CA PHE A 300 -37.97 -17.72 -35.71
C PHE A 300 -36.61 -18.20 -35.18
N SER A 301 -35.73 -17.32 -34.69
CA SER A 301 -34.56 -17.73 -33.91
C SER A 301 -34.95 -18.07 -32.46
N LYS A 302 -34.18 -18.95 -31.80
CA LYS A 302 -34.35 -19.28 -30.37
C LYS A 302 -33.66 -18.28 -29.43
N GLY A 303 -33.24 -17.11 -29.94
CA GLY A 303 -32.55 -16.11 -29.13
C GLY A 303 -33.56 -15.25 -28.36
N GLU A 304 -33.19 -14.85 -27.13
CA GLU A 304 -33.96 -13.90 -26.35
C GLU A 304 -33.58 -12.46 -26.72
N SER A 305 -34.54 -11.55 -26.69
CA SER A 305 -34.27 -10.12 -26.87
C SER A 305 -33.46 -9.60 -25.67
N ILE A 306 -32.32 -8.96 -25.93
CA ILE A 306 -31.54 -8.27 -24.89
C ILE A 306 -31.78 -6.76 -24.98
N VAL A 307 -32.02 -6.11 -23.84
CA VAL A 307 -32.11 -4.65 -23.76
C VAL A 307 -30.73 -4.12 -23.44
N LEU A 308 -30.17 -3.30 -24.33
CA LEU A 308 -28.87 -2.66 -24.12
C LEU A 308 -29.10 -1.20 -23.68
N PRO A 309 -28.53 -0.77 -22.54
CA PRO A 309 -28.56 0.63 -22.14
C PRO A 309 -27.73 1.46 -23.12
N ARG A 310 -28.22 2.66 -23.46
CA ARG A 310 -27.50 3.63 -24.32
C ARG A 310 -27.71 5.02 -23.77
N SER A 311 -26.63 5.66 -23.35
CA SER A 311 -26.65 6.99 -22.73
C SER A 311 -26.05 8.05 -23.67
N GLU A 312 -26.61 9.26 -23.63
CA GLU A 312 -26.17 10.46 -24.34
C GLU A 312 -25.98 11.58 -23.32
N ILE A 313 -24.89 12.35 -23.40
CA ILE A 313 -24.59 13.48 -22.52
C ILE A 313 -24.55 14.76 -23.34
N ASP A 314 -25.34 15.74 -22.94
CA ASP A 314 -25.37 17.11 -23.48
C ASP A 314 -24.83 18.07 -22.42
N ILE A 315 -23.77 18.83 -22.76
CA ILE A 315 -23.16 19.84 -21.88
C ILE A 315 -23.24 21.19 -22.57
N GLN A 316 -23.87 22.17 -21.93
CA GLN A 316 -24.11 23.50 -22.45
C GLN A 316 -23.56 24.57 -21.50
N GLN A 317 -22.91 25.59 -22.04
CA GLN A 317 -22.54 26.78 -21.28
C GLN A 317 -23.67 27.81 -21.35
N THR A 318 -24.22 28.22 -20.21
CA THR A 318 -25.33 29.18 -20.15
C THR A 318 -24.83 30.56 -20.62
N GLY A 319 -25.10 30.89 -21.90
CA GLY A 319 -24.75 32.18 -22.50
C GLY A 319 -24.03 32.12 -23.85
N THR A 320 -23.67 30.95 -24.38
CA THR A 320 -23.15 30.79 -25.75
C THR A 320 -23.53 29.41 -26.29
N ASP A 321 -24.05 29.36 -27.53
CA ASP A 321 -24.54 28.13 -28.21
C ASP A 321 -23.40 27.18 -28.61
N SER A 322 -22.63 26.71 -27.64
CA SER A 322 -21.60 25.67 -27.85
C SER A 322 -22.06 24.38 -27.19
N ILE A 323 -22.63 23.50 -28.01
CA ILE A 323 -23.06 22.16 -27.61
C ILE A 323 -21.92 21.21 -27.93
N ALA A 324 -21.31 20.59 -26.92
CA ALA A 324 -20.38 19.49 -27.13
C ALA A 324 -21.20 18.18 -27.22
N LEU A 325 -21.38 17.65 -28.44
CA LEU A 325 -21.98 16.32 -28.63
C LEU A 325 -20.91 15.24 -28.43
N LEU A 326 -21.15 14.34 -27.47
CA LEU A 326 -20.32 13.16 -27.24
C LEU A 326 -21.00 11.90 -27.83
N ASN A 327 -20.18 10.94 -28.28
CA ASN A 327 -20.66 9.74 -28.97
C ASN A 327 -21.48 8.80 -28.06
N PRO A 328 -22.40 7.99 -28.62
CA PRO A 328 -23.40 7.24 -27.84
C PRO A 328 -22.86 5.94 -27.24
N ASN A 329 -22.35 6.03 -26.00
CA ASN A 329 -22.26 5.03 -24.91
C ASN A 329 -21.29 5.57 -23.84
N VAL A 330 -21.79 6.52 -23.04
CA VAL A 330 -20.92 7.46 -22.33
C VAL A 330 -20.49 6.98 -20.94
N THR A 331 -19.19 6.88 -20.73
CA THR A 331 -18.52 6.63 -19.44
C THR A 331 -18.21 7.95 -18.71
N LEU A 332 -18.00 7.92 -17.39
CA LEU A 332 -17.61 9.14 -16.65
C LEU A 332 -16.30 9.75 -17.17
N SER A 333 -15.41 8.95 -17.75
CA SER A 333 -14.21 9.45 -18.43
C SER A 333 -14.55 10.44 -19.56
N GLN A 334 -15.57 10.15 -20.38
CA GLN A 334 -15.97 11.03 -21.48
C GLN A 334 -16.64 12.32 -21.00
N LEU A 335 -17.35 12.28 -19.87
CA LEU A 335 -17.87 13.49 -19.23
C LEU A 335 -16.71 14.38 -18.73
N ILE A 336 -15.72 13.78 -18.06
CA ILE A 336 -14.52 14.51 -17.60
C ILE A 336 -13.77 15.11 -18.79
N ASP A 337 -13.59 14.36 -19.87
CA ASP A 337 -12.97 14.86 -21.09
C ASP A 337 -13.76 16.05 -21.67
N GLY A 338 -15.09 15.94 -21.74
CA GLY A 338 -15.98 17.01 -22.18
C GLY A 338 -15.85 18.28 -21.32
N LEU A 339 -15.88 18.15 -19.99
CA LEU A 339 -15.69 19.26 -19.07
C LEU A 339 -14.29 19.88 -19.19
N ASN A 340 -13.25 19.06 -19.37
CA ASN A 340 -11.89 19.54 -19.60
C ASN A 340 -11.79 20.32 -20.92
N THR A 341 -12.45 19.88 -21.99
CA THR A 341 -12.49 20.64 -23.26
C THR A 341 -13.21 21.98 -23.15
N LEU A 342 -14.15 22.11 -22.22
CA LEU A 342 -14.88 23.35 -21.92
C LEU A 342 -14.12 24.28 -20.96
N GLY A 343 -12.90 23.91 -20.56
CA GLY A 343 -12.03 24.72 -19.71
C GLY A 343 -12.49 24.79 -18.25
N VAL A 344 -13.27 23.80 -17.79
CA VAL A 344 -13.73 23.71 -16.41
C VAL A 344 -12.55 23.44 -15.48
N SER A 345 -12.45 24.16 -14.37
CA SER A 345 -11.36 23.93 -13.42
C SER A 345 -11.53 22.60 -12.66
N PRO A 346 -10.45 21.96 -12.17
CA PRO A 346 -10.55 20.73 -11.38
C PRO A 346 -11.45 20.85 -10.15
N GLY A 347 -11.46 22.02 -9.48
CA GLY A 347 -12.35 22.30 -8.36
C GLY A 347 -13.83 22.32 -8.78
N GLU A 348 -14.16 22.97 -9.90
CA GLU A 348 -15.52 22.98 -10.44
C GLU A 348 -15.96 21.58 -10.91
N MET A 349 -15.06 20.78 -11.50
CA MET A 349 -15.33 19.39 -11.83
C MET A 349 -15.64 18.55 -10.57
N ALA A 350 -14.89 18.74 -9.50
CA ALA A 350 -15.12 18.05 -8.23
C ALA A 350 -16.49 18.40 -7.64
N ASP A 351 -16.89 19.67 -7.70
CA ASP A 351 -18.20 20.11 -7.24
C ASP A 351 -19.33 19.54 -8.10
N ILE A 352 -19.17 19.48 -9.42
CA ILE A 352 -20.15 18.85 -10.33
C ILE A 352 -20.31 17.35 -10.00
N ILE A 353 -19.20 16.61 -9.86
CA ILE A 353 -19.20 15.18 -9.51
C ILE A 353 -19.86 14.97 -8.14
N ARG A 354 -19.60 15.85 -7.17
CA ARG A 354 -20.23 15.83 -5.85
C ARG A 354 -21.74 16.04 -5.94
N THR A 355 -22.20 17.02 -6.72
CA THR A 355 -23.63 17.27 -6.97
C THR A 355 -24.29 16.09 -7.67
N MET A 356 -23.64 15.51 -8.69
CA MET A 356 -24.12 14.31 -9.40
C MET A 356 -24.25 13.11 -8.46
N LYS A 357 -23.27 12.89 -7.58
CA LYS A 357 -23.34 11.83 -6.58
C LYS A 357 -24.45 12.07 -5.56
N ALA A 358 -24.61 13.31 -5.07
CA ALA A 358 -25.69 13.67 -4.15
C ALA A 358 -27.08 13.50 -4.78
N ALA A 359 -27.20 13.69 -6.10
CA ALA A 359 -28.42 13.43 -6.86
C ALA A 359 -28.67 11.93 -7.15
N GLY A 360 -27.77 11.02 -6.73
CA GLY A 360 -27.86 9.58 -6.99
C GLY A 360 -27.56 9.18 -8.43
N ALA A 361 -26.93 10.07 -9.21
CA ALA A 361 -26.64 9.84 -10.61
C ALA A 361 -25.32 9.11 -10.86
N ILE A 362 -24.44 9.03 -9.86
CA ILE A 362 -23.14 8.33 -9.95
C ILE A 362 -23.15 7.14 -9.00
N HIS A 363 -22.86 5.96 -9.53
CA HIS A 363 -22.74 4.71 -8.76
C HIS A 363 -21.27 4.39 -8.50
N ALA A 364 -20.65 5.16 -7.60
CA ALA A 364 -19.27 4.97 -7.18
C ALA A 364 -19.00 5.66 -5.84
N ASP A 365 -18.03 5.17 -5.08
CA ASP A 365 -17.45 5.86 -3.94
C ASP A 365 -16.65 7.08 -4.39
N LEU A 366 -16.73 8.18 -3.64
CA LEU A 366 -16.06 9.44 -3.98
C LEU A 366 -15.11 9.75 -2.84
N ILE A 367 -13.82 9.82 -3.15
CA ILE A 367 -12.74 10.13 -2.20
C ILE A 367 -12.12 11.45 -2.66
N ILE A 368 -12.07 12.43 -1.76
CA ILE A 368 -11.50 13.75 -2.01
C ILE A 368 -10.28 13.92 -1.10
N ARG A 369 -9.16 14.38 -1.67
CA ARG A 369 -7.89 14.58 -0.98
C ARG A 369 -7.35 16.00 -1.16
#